data_AF-A0A1C5CWZ0-F1
#
_entry.id   AF-A0A1C5CWZ0-F1
#
_cell.length_a   1.000
_cell.length_b   1.000
_cell.length_c   1.000
_cell.angle_alpha   90.00
_cell.angle_beta   90.00
_cell.angle_gamma   90.00
#
_symmetry.space_group_name_H-M   'P 1'
#
loop_
_entity.id
_entity.type
_entity.pdbx_description
1 polymer ?
#
loop_
_entity_poly.entity_id
_entity_poly.type
_entity_poly.pdbx_seq_one_letter_code
_entity_poly.pdbx_strand_id
1 'polypeptide(L)'
;MGLYIEALIRTDPERLWDRTQDPAQHQRWDLRFTEISPLPGPPGSAQRFRYATRVLPFLTVAGTGTSAGERERADGERVSALRFASPERLSLLAEGSGYWRYVPTADGIRFLTGYDYRTRWGRFGTVADRLAFRPLMGWATAWSFDRLRLWCERGVSPARSLTYALTEVLVRLLVVAAALPFGPVAVLPAALAALLVPPSPLTPAARRCLRRPPGRPAAAPSLLARLERP
;
A
#
# COMPACT_ATOMS: atom_id res chain seq x y z
N MET A 1 -12.38 12.28 0.30
CA MET A 1 -12.76 11.23 1.29
C MET A 1 -11.54 10.33 1.39
N GLY A 2 -10.81 10.45 2.48
CA GLY A 2 -9.51 9.78 2.63
C GLY A 2 -9.60 8.27 2.56
N LEU A 3 -8.49 7.65 2.16
CA LEU A 3 -8.30 6.21 2.19
C LEU A 3 -7.84 5.79 3.59
N TYR A 4 -8.47 4.74 4.11
CA TYR A 4 -8.08 4.07 5.36
C TYR A 4 -7.75 2.62 5.06
N ILE A 5 -6.58 2.18 5.51
CA ILE A 5 -6.17 0.78 5.42
C ILE A 5 -5.51 0.37 6.73
N GLU A 6 -5.87 -0.78 7.25
CA GLU A 6 -5.28 -1.34 8.46
C GLU A 6 -5.01 -2.84 8.32
N ALA A 7 -3.87 -3.28 8.83
CA ALA A 7 -3.51 -4.68 8.98
C ALA A 7 -3.00 -4.94 10.41
N LEU A 8 -3.43 -6.03 11.02
CA LEU A 8 -2.81 -6.56 12.23
C LEU A 8 -1.60 -7.41 11.82
N ILE A 9 -0.42 -7.07 12.34
CA ILE A 9 0.84 -7.75 12.00
C ILE A 9 1.48 -8.28 13.29
N ARG A 10 1.66 -9.58 13.38
CA ARG A 10 2.27 -10.26 14.53
C ARG A 10 3.79 -10.27 14.42
N THR A 11 4.41 -9.17 14.84
CA THR A 11 5.86 -8.96 14.75
C THR A 11 6.31 -8.00 15.85
N ASP A 12 7.61 -7.93 16.07
CA ASP A 12 8.24 -6.92 16.92
C ASP A 12 8.14 -5.51 16.27
N PRO A 13 7.94 -4.44 17.08
CA PRO A 13 7.81 -3.07 16.58
C PRO A 13 9.04 -2.58 15.81
N GLU A 14 10.23 -2.96 16.24
CA GLU A 14 11.51 -2.62 15.63
C GLU A 14 11.58 -3.13 14.19
N ARG A 15 11.36 -4.43 13.97
CA ARG A 15 11.35 -5.02 12.64
C ARG A 15 10.32 -4.39 11.73
N LEU A 16 9.11 -4.12 12.24
CA LEU A 16 8.09 -3.48 11.42
C LEU A 16 8.52 -2.06 11.03
N TRP A 17 9.06 -1.29 11.98
CA TRP A 17 9.56 0.06 11.75
C TRP A 17 10.70 0.08 10.73
N ASP A 18 11.69 -0.79 10.87
CA ASP A 18 12.82 -0.84 9.95
C ASP A 18 12.35 -1.19 8.53
N ARG A 19 11.42 -2.13 8.40
CA ARG A 19 10.87 -2.58 7.11
C ARG A 19 10.05 -1.51 6.39
N THR A 20 9.46 -0.58 7.14
CA THR A 20 8.59 0.47 6.61
C THR A 20 9.34 1.79 6.40
N GLN A 21 10.33 2.10 7.25
CA GLN A 21 11.06 3.37 7.21
C GLN A 21 12.33 3.31 6.35
N ASP A 22 13.00 2.16 6.22
CA ASP A 22 14.14 2.02 5.29
C ASP A 22 13.64 2.02 3.84
N PRO A 23 14.02 3.02 3.01
CA PRO A 23 13.59 3.11 1.61
C PRO A 23 13.92 1.85 0.78
N ALA A 24 15.08 1.24 1.02
CA ALA A 24 15.51 0.05 0.29
C ALA A 24 14.65 -1.18 0.62
N GLN A 25 14.07 -1.22 1.82
CA GLN A 25 13.14 -2.26 2.23
C GLN A 25 11.72 -1.93 1.79
N HIS A 26 11.29 -0.68 1.91
CA HIS A 26 9.96 -0.19 1.57
C HIS A 26 9.60 -0.52 0.12
N GLN A 27 10.46 -0.17 -0.83
CA GLN A 27 10.23 -0.37 -2.26
C GLN A 27 10.06 -1.85 -2.65
N ARG A 28 10.47 -2.80 -1.79
CA ARG A 28 10.36 -4.24 -2.08
C ARG A 28 8.93 -4.75 -1.92
N TRP A 29 8.16 -4.17 -1.01
CA TRP A 29 6.82 -4.68 -0.66
C TRP A 29 5.68 -3.76 -1.12
N ASP A 30 5.89 -2.45 -1.22
CA ASP A 30 4.86 -1.49 -1.62
C ASP A 30 4.67 -1.46 -3.15
N LEU A 31 3.44 -1.69 -3.61
CA LEU A 31 3.08 -1.58 -5.03
C LEU A 31 2.97 -0.13 -5.52
N ARG A 32 2.84 0.83 -4.61
CA ARG A 32 2.56 2.23 -4.92
C ARG A 32 3.84 3.02 -5.15
N PHE A 33 4.94 2.62 -4.49
CA PHE A 33 6.24 3.27 -4.59
C PHE A 33 7.27 2.23 -5.02
N THR A 34 7.57 2.20 -6.32
CA THR A 34 8.49 1.20 -6.89
C THR A 34 9.94 1.60 -6.72
N GLU A 35 10.22 2.89 -6.60
CA GLU A 35 11.56 3.45 -6.38
C GLU A 35 11.47 4.61 -5.39
N ILE A 36 12.36 4.65 -4.40
CA ILE A 36 12.45 5.72 -3.42
C ILE A 36 13.93 6.10 -3.25
N SER A 37 14.26 7.34 -3.57
CA SER A 37 15.62 7.87 -3.45
C SER A 37 15.64 9.01 -2.43
N PRO A 38 16.41 8.88 -1.33
CA PRO A 38 16.61 9.99 -0.40
C PRO A 38 17.20 11.21 -1.11
N LEU A 39 16.74 12.39 -0.75
CA LEU A 39 17.34 13.65 -1.17
C LEU A 39 18.14 14.26 -0.01
N PRO A 40 19.24 14.99 -0.27
CA PRO A 40 20.01 15.66 0.76
C PRO A 40 19.15 16.67 1.53
N GLY A 41 19.37 16.77 2.84
CA GLY A 41 18.69 17.72 3.70
C GLY A 41 19.47 17.99 4.99
N PRO A 42 19.17 19.10 5.71
CA PRO A 42 19.80 19.41 6.99
C PRO A 42 19.58 18.29 8.02
N PRO A 43 20.57 18.00 8.89
CA PRO A 43 20.38 17.06 10.00
C PRO A 43 19.18 17.45 10.86
N GLY A 44 18.34 16.48 11.24
CA GLY A 44 17.16 16.72 12.07
C GLY A 44 15.95 17.33 11.36
N SER A 45 16.03 17.64 10.06
CA SER A 45 14.88 18.05 9.25
C SER A 45 14.07 16.85 8.73
N ALA A 46 12.86 17.12 8.22
CA ALA A 46 12.06 16.08 7.58
C ALA A 46 12.81 15.49 6.37
N GLN A 47 12.85 14.17 6.27
CA GLN A 47 13.52 13.47 5.17
C GLN A 47 12.80 13.74 3.85
N ARG A 48 13.48 14.44 2.95
CA ARG A 48 13.03 14.65 1.56
C ARG A 48 13.39 13.42 0.73
N PHE A 49 12.55 13.04 -0.21
CA PHE A 49 12.83 11.93 -1.12
C PHE A 49 12.19 12.17 -2.48
N ARG A 50 12.76 11.54 -3.50
CA ARG A 50 12.12 11.35 -4.80
C ARG A 50 11.47 9.98 -4.79
N TYR A 51 10.27 9.88 -5.33
CA TYR A 51 9.63 8.59 -5.57
C TYR A 51 9.30 8.44 -7.05
N ALA A 52 9.25 7.19 -7.49
CA ALA A 52 8.70 6.83 -8.78
C ALA A 52 7.75 5.63 -8.63
N THR A 53 6.67 5.69 -9.40
CA THR A 53 5.68 4.61 -9.51
C THR A 53 5.67 4.13 -10.95
N ARG A 54 6.12 2.90 -11.18
CA ARG A 54 6.00 2.25 -12.48
C ARG A 54 4.60 1.68 -12.63
N VAL A 55 3.76 2.36 -13.41
CA VAL A 55 2.34 2.02 -13.59
C VAL A 55 2.17 0.90 -14.64
N LEU A 56 2.97 0.94 -15.70
CA LEU A 56 3.02 -0.05 -16.78
C LEU A 56 4.47 -0.19 -17.28
N PRO A 57 4.80 -1.22 -18.09
CA PRO A 57 6.02 -1.19 -18.88
C PRO A 57 6.12 0.16 -19.61
N PHE A 58 7.23 0.88 -19.39
CA PHE A 58 7.53 2.20 -19.98
C PHE A 58 6.72 3.41 -19.47
N LEU A 59 5.76 3.23 -18.56
CA LEU A 59 5.05 4.35 -17.92
C LEU A 59 5.45 4.46 -16.46
N THR A 60 6.30 5.45 -16.18
CA THR A 60 6.72 5.81 -14.82
C THR A 60 6.21 7.19 -14.50
N VAL A 61 5.60 7.34 -13.32
CA VAL A 61 5.23 8.64 -12.76
C VAL A 61 6.16 8.95 -11.60
N ALA A 62 6.91 10.05 -11.69
CA ALA A 62 7.80 10.50 -10.62
C ALA A 62 7.23 11.70 -9.84
N GLY A 63 7.61 11.78 -8.58
CA GLY A 63 7.29 12.90 -7.71
C GLY A 63 8.31 13.11 -6.61
N THR A 64 8.07 14.12 -5.79
CA THR A 64 8.85 14.46 -4.61
C THR A 64 7.99 14.29 -3.38
N GLY A 65 8.61 13.95 -2.26
CA GLY A 65 7.94 13.85 -0.99
C GLY A 65 8.83 14.27 0.17
N THR A 66 8.15 14.53 1.27
CA THR A 66 8.73 14.84 2.58
C THR A 66 8.12 13.88 3.58
N SER A 67 8.95 13.30 4.44
CA SER A 67 8.51 12.36 5.47
C SER A 67 9.18 12.68 6.81
N ALA A 68 8.45 12.46 7.89
CA ALA A 68 8.97 12.58 9.25
C ALA A 68 8.36 11.48 10.10
N GLY A 69 9.20 10.81 10.89
CA GLY A 69 8.81 9.75 11.82
C GLY A 69 9.02 10.16 13.26
N GLU A 70 8.01 9.95 14.10
CA GLU A 70 8.10 9.96 15.55
C GLU A 70 8.16 8.50 16.03
N ARG A 71 9.36 8.05 16.44
CA ARG A 71 9.64 6.67 16.85
C ARG A 71 9.26 6.38 18.31
N GLU A 72 9.33 7.39 19.18
CA GLU A 72 9.09 7.27 20.61
C GLU A 72 7.99 8.24 21.04
N ARG A 73 6.78 7.73 21.24
CA ARG A 73 5.71 8.44 21.96
C ARG A 73 5.53 7.83 23.34
N ALA A 74 5.02 8.64 24.27
CA ALA A 74 4.79 8.25 25.66
C ALA A 74 3.82 7.06 25.82
N ASP A 75 2.98 6.80 24.82
CA ASP A 75 2.02 5.69 24.76
C ASP A 75 2.58 4.42 24.07
N GLY A 76 3.85 4.44 23.63
CA GLY A 76 4.47 3.35 22.87
C GLY A 76 4.03 3.28 21.41
N GLU A 77 3.15 4.18 20.95
CA GLU A 77 2.81 4.29 19.54
C GLU A 77 3.96 4.85 18.73
N ARG A 78 4.05 4.45 17.46
CA ARG A 78 4.90 5.11 16.48
C ARG A 78 4.04 5.77 15.43
N VAL A 79 4.53 6.89 14.89
CA VAL A 79 3.84 7.62 13.83
C VAL A 79 4.82 8.01 12.75
N SER A 80 4.44 7.86 11.49
CA SER A 80 5.19 8.40 10.35
C SER A 80 4.24 9.23 9.52
N ALA A 81 4.55 10.51 9.32
CA ALA A 81 3.79 11.39 8.45
C ALA A 81 4.55 11.63 7.13
N LEU A 82 3.79 11.86 6.07
CA LEU A 82 4.27 11.89 4.70
C LEU A 82 3.46 12.91 3.92
N ARG A 83 4.13 13.76 3.15
CA ARG A 83 3.53 14.56 2.08
C ARG A 83 4.24 14.27 0.78
N PHE A 84 3.51 14.31 -0.32
CA PHE A 84 4.06 14.00 -1.64
C PHE A 84 3.35 14.83 -2.71
N ALA A 85 4.07 15.14 -3.78
CA ALA A 85 3.54 15.83 -4.94
C ALA A 85 4.21 15.29 -6.21
N SER A 86 3.45 15.31 -7.31
CA SER A 86 3.96 14.90 -8.62
C SER A 86 3.87 16.10 -9.57
N PRO A 87 4.99 16.60 -10.12
CA PRO A 87 4.95 17.67 -11.12
C PRO A 87 4.48 17.18 -12.50
N GLU A 88 4.49 15.87 -12.74
CA GLU A 88 4.15 15.30 -14.03
C GLU A 88 2.68 15.49 -14.40
N ARG A 89 2.44 15.95 -15.64
CA ARG A 89 1.09 16.24 -16.15
C ARG A 89 0.23 14.99 -16.35
N LEU A 90 0.88 13.85 -16.61
CA LEU A 90 0.24 12.54 -16.78
C LEU A 90 -0.25 11.96 -15.45
N SER A 91 0.29 12.43 -14.32
CA SER A 91 -0.18 12.01 -13.00
C SER A 91 -1.57 12.57 -12.73
N LEU A 92 -2.54 11.68 -12.48
CA LEU A 92 -3.83 12.09 -11.94
C LEU A 92 -3.68 12.76 -10.56
N LEU A 93 -2.63 12.42 -9.81
CA LEU A 93 -2.37 12.95 -8.48
C LEU A 93 -1.50 14.22 -8.56
N ALA A 94 -1.99 15.31 -7.98
CA ALA A 94 -1.25 16.57 -7.89
C ALA A 94 -0.38 16.61 -6.63
N GLU A 95 -1.04 16.48 -5.48
CA GLU A 95 -0.44 16.52 -4.14
C GLU A 95 -1.23 15.58 -3.22
N GLY A 96 -0.55 15.00 -2.25
CA GLY A 96 -1.12 14.08 -1.29
C GLY A 96 -0.44 14.19 0.06
N SER A 97 -1.18 13.77 1.07
CA SER A 97 -0.69 13.71 2.43
C SER A 97 -1.22 12.46 3.10
N GLY A 98 -0.39 11.82 3.90
CA GLY A 98 -0.72 10.58 4.56
C GLY A 98 0.08 10.38 5.81
N TYR A 99 -0.36 9.43 6.60
CA TYR A 99 0.34 9.03 7.79
C TYR A 99 0.21 7.53 8.00
N TRP A 100 1.16 6.97 8.74
CA TRP A 100 1.18 5.63 9.28
C TRP A 100 1.15 5.71 10.80
N ARG A 101 0.38 4.83 11.42
CA ARG A 101 0.42 4.59 12.87
C ARG A 101 0.73 3.13 13.12
N TYR A 102 1.54 2.92 14.15
CA TYR A 102 1.92 1.61 14.66
C TYR A 102 1.40 1.56 16.08
N VAL A 103 0.27 0.89 16.27
CA VAL A 103 -0.41 0.82 17.58
C VAL A 103 -0.18 -0.59 18.14
N PRO A 104 0.65 -0.75 19.19
CA PRO A 104 0.83 -2.03 19.86
C PRO A 104 -0.49 -2.54 20.45
N THR A 105 -0.72 -3.84 20.36
CA THR A 105 -1.88 -4.55 20.95
C THR A 105 -1.42 -5.89 21.51
N ALA A 106 -2.30 -6.57 22.25
CA ALA A 106 -2.00 -7.91 22.78
C ALA A 106 -1.69 -8.94 21.68
N ASP A 107 -2.33 -8.82 20.50
CA ASP A 107 -2.22 -9.79 19.41
C ASP A 107 -1.14 -9.44 18.37
N GLY A 108 -0.41 -8.33 18.54
CA GLY A 108 0.56 -7.80 17.59
C GLY A 108 0.42 -6.29 17.39
N ILE A 109 0.80 -5.79 16.22
CA ILE A 109 0.78 -4.35 15.92
C ILE A 109 -0.32 -4.06 14.92
N ARG A 110 -1.23 -3.15 15.26
CA ARG A 110 -2.16 -2.57 14.29
C ARG A 110 -1.41 -1.53 13.48
N PHE A 111 -1.05 -1.91 12.25
CA PHE A 111 -0.42 -1.04 11.29
C PHE A 111 -1.48 -0.43 10.39
N LEU A 112 -1.66 0.89 10.47
CA LEU A 112 -2.70 1.59 9.73
C LEU A 112 -2.16 2.78 8.98
N THR A 113 -2.82 3.12 7.89
CA THR A 113 -2.60 4.35 7.14
C THR A 113 -3.90 5.08 6.88
N GLY A 114 -3.84 6.40 7.06
CA GLY A 114 -4.83 7.33 6.55
C GLY A 114 -4.14 8.27 5.56
N TYR A 115 -4.68 8.42 4.35
CA TYR A 115 -4.17 9.40 3.40
C TYR A 115 -5.24 9.93 2.46
N ASP A 116 -5.08 11.17 2.01
CA ASP A 116 -5.89 11.76 0.95
C ASP A 116 -5.01 12.54 -0.01
N TYR A 117 -5.51 12.78 -1.20
CA TYR A 117 -4.79 13.47 -2.25
C TYR A 117 -5.74 14.26 -3.14
N ARG A 118 -5.20 15.33 -3.73
CA ARG A 118 -5.88 16.17 -4.70
C ARG A 118 -5.58 15.68 -6.10
N THR A 119 -6.63 15.55 -6.89
CA THR A 119 -6.55 15.10 -8.28
C THR A 119 -6.37 16.27 -9.24
N ARG A 120 -5.72 16.03 -10.37
CA ARG A 120 -5.64 16.94 -11.52
C ARG A 120 -6.93 16.86 -12.35
N TRP A 121 -7.04 17.70 -13.38
CA TRP A 121 -8.11 17.66 -14.41
C TRP A 121 -9.54 17.93 -13.92
N GLY A 122 -9.69 18.65 -12.81
CA GLY A 122 -10.99 19.13 -12.32
C GLY A 122 -12.03 18.01 -12.16
N ARG A 123 -13.21 18.20 -12.77
CA ARG A 123 -14.33 17.24 -12.67
C ARG A 123 -14.01 15.88 -13.27
N PHE A 124 -13.32 15.85 -14.42
CA PHE A 124 -12.94 14.59 -15.07
C PHE A 124 -12.04 13.75 -14.16
N GLY A 125 -11.00 14.39 -13.61
CA GLY A 125 -10.10 13.69 -12.68
C GLY A 125 -10.80 13.25 -11.40
N THR A 126 -11.78 14.00 -10.90
CA THR A 126 -12.58 13.61 -9.73
C THR A 126 -13.42 12.35 -10.00
N VAL A 127 -14.02 12.24 -11.20
CA VAL A 127 -14.81 11.07 -11.60
C VAL A 127 -13.89 9.85 -11.81
N ALA A 128 -12.79 10.02 -12.54
CA ALA A 128 -11.80 8.96 -12.75
C ALA A 128 -11.22 8.47 -11.41
N ASP A 129 -10.97 9.39 -10.47
CA ASP A 129 -10.52 9.05 -9.13
C ASP A 129 -11.53 8.20 -8.37
N ARG A 130 -12.79 8.65 -8.33
CA ARG A 130 -13.84 7.97 -7.59
C ARG A 130 -14.13 6.56 -8.13
N LEU A 131 -14.14 6.39 -9.45
CA LEU A 131 -14.56 5.14 -10.09
C LEU A 131 -13.43 4.12 -10.24
N ALA A 132 -12.18 4.57 -10.42
CA ALA A 132 -11.07 3.67 -10.73
C ALA A 132 -9.86 3.88 -9.82
N PHE A 133 -9.31 5.09 -9.78
CA PHE A 133 -8.00 5.31 -9.17
C PHE A 133 -8.02 5.13 -7.65
N ARG A 134 -8.98 5.69 -6.93
CA ARG A 134 -9.09 5.58 -5.47
C ARG A 134 -9.38 4.14 -5.01
N PRO A 135 -10.32 3.39 -5.63
CA PRO A 135 -10.46 1.96 -5.36
C PRO A 135 -9.18 1.16 -5.60
N LEU A 136 -8.48 1.44 -6.70
CA LEU A 136 -7.20 0.78 -7.04
C LEU A 136 -6.10 1.10 -6.03
N MET A 137 -5.94 2.37 -5.64
CA MET A 137 -4.97 2.81 -4.64
C MET A 137 -5.27 2.19 -3.26
N GLY A 138 -6.54 2.11 -2.90
CA GLY A 138 -6.99 1.31 -1.77
C GLY A 138 -6.51 -0.13 -1.93
N TRP A 139 -6.95 -0.83 -2.98
CA TRP A 139 -6.56 -2.21 -3.27
C TRP A 139 -5.06 -2.45 -3.13
N ALA A 140 -4.24 -1.65 -3.83
CA ALA A 140 -2.78 -1.73 -3.83
C ALA A 140 -2.17 -1.52 -2.44
N THR A 141 -2.69 -0.56 -1.66
CA THR A 141 -2.21 -0.32 -0.29
C THR A 141 -2.41 -1.54 0.60
N ALA A 142 -3.59 -2.17 0.59
CA ALA A 142 -3.82 -3.35 1.42
C ALA A 142 -3.08 -4.58 0.93
N TRP A 143 -2.98 -4.78 -0.39
CA TRP A 143 -2.18 -5.88 -0.92
C TRP A 143 -0.73 -5.75 -0.46
N SER A 144 -0.19 -4.51 -0.48
CA SER A 144 1.15 -4.18 0.02
C SER A 144 1.27 -4.44 1.52
N PHE A 145 0.27 -4.06 2.32
CA PHE A 145 0.25 -4.32 3.77
C PHE A 145 0.21 -5.81 4.09
N ASP A 146 -0.60 -6.61 3.38
CA ASP A 146 -0.62 -8.06 3.59
C ASP A 146 0.68 -8.72 3.13
N ARG A 147 1.33 -8.19 2.08
CA ARG A 147 2.66 -8.63 1.64
C ARG A 147 3.73 -8.33 2.69
N LEU A 148 3.71 -7.13 3.26
CA LEU A 148 4.56 -6.76 4.40
C LEU A 148 4.31 -7.68 5.59
N ARG A 149 3.04 -7.95 5.92
CA ARG A 149 2.63 -8.87 6.98
C ARG A 149 3.24 -10.26 6.77
N LEU A 150 3.14 -10.83 5.57
CA LEU A 150 3.75 -12.13 5.25
C LEU A 150 5.27 -12.14 5.42
N TRP A 151 5.93 -11.02 5.11
CA TRP A 151 7.38 -10.90 5.29
C TRP A 151 7.78 -10.76 6.76
N CYS A 152 6.99 -10.06 7.56
CA CYS A 152 7.22 -9.92 9.00
C CYS A 152 6.89 -11.21 9.75
N GLU A 153 5.70 -11.79 9.54
CA GLU A 153 5.22 -12.93 10.32
C GLU A 153 5.81 -14.27 9.89
N ARG A 154 6.01 -14.47 8.58
CA ARG A 154 6.36 -15.78 8.01
C ARG A 154 7.73 -15.80 7.33
N GLY A 155 8.43 -14.67 7.31
CA GLY A 155 9.73 -14.55 6.61
C GLY A 155 9.64 -14.70 5.09
N VAL A 156 8.42 -14.72 4.50
CA VAL A 156 8.25 -14.82 3.05
C VAL A 156 8.71 -13.51 2.43
N SER A 157 9.83 -13.53 1.72
CA SER A 157 10.35 -12.31 1.10
C SER A 157 9.34 -11.71 0.11
N PRO A 158 9.33 -10.38 -0.09
CA PRO A 158 8.37 -9.76 -1.00
C PRO A 158 8.47 -10.32 -2.43
N ALA A 159 9.67 -10.67 -2.89
CA ALA A 159 9.87 -11.31 -4.19
C ALA A 159 9.17 -12.68 -4.24
N ARG A 160 9.35 -13.52 -3.21
CA ARG A 160 8.69 -14.84 -3.15
C ARG A 160 7.17 -14.73 -3.07
N SER A 161 6.65 -13.80 -2.27
CA SER A 161 5.19 -13.60 -2.17
C SER A 161 4.58 -13.14 -3.50
N LEU A 162 5.33 -12.35 -4.30
CA LEU A 162 4.92 -11.96 -5.64
C LEU A 162 4.93 -13.17 -6.58
N THR A 163 5.97 -14.01 -6.53
CA THR A 163 6.00 -15.27 -7.28
C THR A 163 4.79 -16.14 -6.94
N TYR A 164 4.47 -16.33 -5.66
CA TYR A 164 3.28 -17.08 -5.25
C TYR A 164 1.99 -16.49 -5.82
N ALA A 165 1.83 -15.16 -5.79
CA ALA A 165 0.67 -14.50 -6.37
C ALA A 165 0.55 -14.75 -7.88
N LEU A 166 1.65 -14.60 -8.62
CA LEU A 166 1.68 -14.81 -10.06
C LEU A 166 1.42 -16.28 -10.43
N THR A 167 2.04 -17.23 -9.72
CA THR A 167 1.79 -18.66 -9.89
C THR A 167 0.34 -19.00 -9.60
N GLU A 168 -0.25 -18.44 -8.56
CA GLU A 168 -1.65 -18.71 -8.21
C GLU A 168 -2.61 -18.16 -9.27
N VAL A 169 -2.36 -16.95 -9.78
CA VAL A 169 -3.13 -16.39 -10.91
C VAL A 169 -2.99 -17.26 -12.15
N LEU A 170 -1.76 -17.68 -12.48
CA LEU A 170 -1.51 -18.56 -13.62
C LEU A 170 -2.27 -19.88 -13.50
N VAL A 171 -2.21 -20.54 -12.35
CA VAL A 171 -2.93 -21.79 -12.10
C VAL A 171 -4.44 -21.59 -12.25
N ARG A 172 -5.01 -20.51 -11.69
CA ARG A 172 -6.43 -20.18 -11.84
C ARG A 172 -6.81 -19.97 -13.31
N LEU A 173 -5.99 -19.25 -14.08
CA LEU A 173 -6.21 -19.04 -15.51
C LEU A 173 -6.11 -20.35 -16.30
N LEU A 174 -5.14 -21.21 -15.99
CA LEU A 174 -4.98 -22.52 -16.63
C LEU A 174 -6.16 -23.45 -16.34
N VAL A 175 -6.73 -23.42 -15.14
CA VAL A 175 -7.95 -24.19 -14.80
C VAL A 175 -9.14 -23.73 -15.64
N VAL A 176 -9.34 -22.42 -15.81
CA VAL A 176 -10.41 -21.89 -16.67
C VAL A 176 -10.14 -22.22 -18.14
N ALA A 177 -8.90 -22.09 -18.60
CA ALA A 177 -8.51 -22.40 -19.97
C ALA A 177 -8.70 -23.90 -20.29
N ALA A 178 -8.36 -24.79 -19.36
CA ALA A 178 -8.56 -26.23 -19.49
C ALA A 178 -10.05 -26.62 -19.59
N ALA A 179 -10.96 -25.78 -19.08
CA ALA A 179 -12.40 -26.00 -19.20
C ALA A 179 -12.99 -25.60 -20.57
N LEU A 180 -12.28 -24.78 -21.36
CA LEU A 180 -12.77 -24.26 -22.65
C LEU A 180 -13.22 -25.35 -23.64
N PRO A 181 -12.48 -26.47 -23.84
CA PRO A 181 -12.88 -27.51 -24.78
C PRO A 181 -14.19 -28.23 -24.41
N PHE A 182 -14.62 -28.12 -23.15
CA PHE A 182 -15.82 -28.77 -22.62
C PHE A 182 -17.07 -27.87 -22.64
N GLY A 183 -16.96 -26.68 -23.24
CA GLY A 183 -18.08 -25.75 -23.42
C GLY A 183 -18.48 -24.99 -22.16
N PRO A 184 -19.52 -24.13 -22.25
CA PRO A 184 -19.88 -23.19 -21.19
C PRO A 184 -20.27 -23.84 -19.87
N VAL A 185 -20.82 -25.06 -19.91
CA VAL A 185 -21.21 -25.83 -18.71
C VAL A 185 -20.01 -26.16 -17.83
N ALA A 186 -18.82 -26.34 -18.40
CA ALA A 186 -17.58 -26.55 -17.65
C ALA A 186 -16.84 -25.24 -17.32
N VAL A 187 -16.89 -24.26 -18.24
CA VAL A 187 -16.20 -22.96 -18.06
C VAL A 187 -16.78 -22.15 -16.91
N LEU A 188 -18.11 -22.09 -16.79
CA LEU A 188 -18.76 -21.33 -15.72
C LEU A 188 -18.35 -21.77 -14.31
N PRO A 189 -18.44 -23.06 -13.91
CA PRO A 189 -17.99 -23.49 -12.59
C PRO A 189 -16.48 -23.33 -12.41
N ALA A 190 -15.66 -23.53 -13.45
CA ALA A 190 -14.22 -23.29 -13.37
C ALA A 190 -13.90 -21.80 -13.11
N ALA A 191 -14.57 -20.88 -13.80
CA ALA A 191 -14.43 -19.44 -13.59
C ALA A 191 -14.93 -19.02 -12.20
N LEU A 192 -16.07 -19.54 -11.75
CA LEU A 192 -16.58 -19.29 -10.40
C LEU A 192 -15.60 -19.79 -9.33
N ALA A 193 -15.06 -21.01 -9.47
CA ALA A 193 -14.03 -21.52 -8.57
C ALA A 193 -12.77 -20.64 -8.58
N ALA A 194 -12.30 -20.25 -9.77
CA ALA A 194 -11.15 -19.37 -9.92
C ALA A 194 -11.35 -17.98 -9.28
N LEU A 195 -12.58 -17.51 -9.11
CA LEU A 195 -12.90 -16.24 -8.45
C LEU A 195 -13.18 -16.37 -6.95
N LEU A 196 -13.84 -17.45 -6.53
CA LEU A 196 -14.37 -17.62 -5.17
C LEU A 196 -13.41 -18.36 -4.24
N VAL A 197 -12.56 -19.25 -4.76
CA VAL A 197 -11.57 -19.97 -3.93
C VAL A 197 -10.63 -18.95 -3.29
N PRO A 198 -10.46 -18.97 -1.95
CA PRO A 198 -9.61 -18.00 -1.28
C PRO A 198 -8.13 -18.18 -1.68
N PRO A 199 -7.36 -17.08 -1.86
CA PRO A 199 -5.92 -17.14 -1.99
C PRO A 199 -5.20 -17.88 -0.89
N SER A 200 -4.13 -18.53 -1.31
CA SER A 200 -3.21 -19.25 -0.43
C SER A 200 -2.80 -18.37 0.76
N PRO A 201 -2.63 -18.95 1.96
CA PRO A 201 -2.08 -18.23 3.11
C PRO A 201 -0.73 -17.56 2.86
N LEU A 202 0.01 -17.97 1.82
CA LEU A 202 1.31 -17.40 1.42
C LEU A 202 1.22 -16.36 0.30
N THR A 203 0.04 -16.20 -0.32
CA THR A 203 -0.23 -15.20 -1.36
C THR A 203 -0.78 -13.94 -0.71
N PRO A 204 -0.25 -12.73 -1.00
CA PRO A 204 -0.82 -11.50 -0.47
C PRO A 204 -2.25 -11.28 -0.99
N ALA A 205 -3.15 -10.85 -0.10
CA ALA A 205 -4.55 -10.65 -0.40
C ALA A 205 -5.11 -9.39 0.27
N ALA A 206 -5.47 -8.39 -0.54
CA ALA A 206 -6.00 -7.10 -0.07
C ALA A 206 -7.22 -7.21 0.84
N ARG A 207 -8.01 -8.29 0.72
CA ARG A 207 -9.20 -8.53 1.55
C ARG A 207 -8.89 -8.91 3.01
N ARG A 208 -7.63 -9.20 3.34
CA ARG A 208 -7.20 -9.48 4.72
C ARG A 208 -6.97 -8.20 5.54
N CYS A 209 -7.01 -7.04 4.90
CA CYS A 209 -6.89 -5.74 5.56
C CYS A 209 -8.24 -5.06 5.71
N LEU A 210 -8.40 -4.28 6.78
CA LEU A 210 -9.57 -3.44 7.00
C LEU A 210 -9.50 -2.19 6.13
N ARG A 211 -10.67 -1.75 5.64
CA ARG A 211 -10.84 -0.56 4.77
C ARG A 211 -11.55 0.59 5.45
N ARG A 212 -12.06 0.34 6.65
CA ARG A 212 -12.77 1.27 7.49
C ARG A 212 -12.25 1.09 8.91
N PRO A 213 -12.09 2.18 9.68
CA PRO A 213 -11.66 2.09 11.05
C PRO A 213 -12.71 1.32 11.87
N PRO A 214 -12.30 0.41 12.77
CA PRO A 214 -13.21 -0.14 13.76
C PRO A 214 -13.56 0.97 14.77
N GLY A 215 -14.68 1.66 14.54
CA GLY A 215 -15.16 2.76 15.38
C GLY A 215 -14.89 4.15 14.82
N ARG A 216 -14.68 5.15 15.70
CA ARG A 216 -14.48 6.54 15.29
C ARG A 216 -13.14 6.67 14.54
N PRO A 217 -13.09 7.38 13.39
CA PRO A 217 -11.85 7.58 12.66
C PRO A 217 -10.79 8.19 13.57
N ALA A 218 -9.60 7.59 13.59
CA ALA A 218 -8.44 8.17 14.23
C ALA A 218 -8.14 9.55 13.60
N ALA A 219 -8.00 10.58 14.44
CA ALA A 219 -7.58 11.89 13.97
C ALA A 219 -6.19 11.80 13.31
N ALA A 220 -5.98 12.58 12.26
CA ALA A 220 -4.67 12.70 11.64
C ALA A 220 -3.66 13.21 12.69
N PRO A 221 -2.44 12.64 12.74
CA PRO A 221 -1.44 13.04 13.72
C PRO A 221 -0.99 14.49 13.49
N SER A 222 -0.73 15.21 14.58
CA SER A 222 -0.24 16.60 14.56
C SER A 222 1.05 16.77 13.75
N LEU A 223 1.88 15.72 13.70
CA LEU A 223 3.09 15.65 12.86
C LEU A 223 2.80 15.94 11.37
N LEU A 224 1.65 15.50 10.85
CA LEU A 224 1.26 15.75 9.46
C LEU A 224 0.99 17.24 9.19
N ALA A 225 0.52 17.98 10.19
CA ALA A 225 0.26 19.42 10.07
C ALA A 225 1.57 20.23 10.02
N ARG A 226 2.63 19.74 10.69
CA ARG A 226 3.95 20.39 10.78
C ARG A 226 4.87 20.09 9.60
N LEU A 227 4.50 19.12 8.75
CA LEU A 227 5.31 18.70 7.62
C LEU A 227 5.23 19.71 6.47
N GLU A 228 6.39 20.15 5.98
CA GLU A 228 6.49 21.07 4.85
C GLU A 228 5.86 20.49 3.59
N ARG A 229 5.27 21.36 2.76
CA ARG A 229 4.76 20.95 1.45
C ARG A 229 5.96 20.73 0.51
N PRO A 230 6.00 19.58 -0.21
CA PRO A 230 7.08 19.28 -1.14
C PRO A 230 7.07 20.16 -2.39
#